data_AF-A0A536NNS5-F1
#
_entry.id   AF-A0A536NNS5-F1
#
_cell.length_a   1.000
_cell.length_b   1.000
_cell.length_c   1.000
_cell.angle_alpha   90.00
_cell.angle_beta   90.00
_cell.angle_gamma   90.00
#
_symmetry.space_group_name_H-M   'P 1'
#
loop_
_entity.id
_entity.type
_entity.pdbx_description
1 polymer ?
#
loop_
_entity_poly.entity_id
_entity_poly.type
_entity_poly.pdbx_seq_one_letter_code
_entity_poly.pdbx_strand_id
1 'polypeptide(L)' 'MFIADLKVGKFRKGLRVKKVEGAKGIFDMTWADNGRATFQFGRPIKRGQKHVIWRRIGTHVVFREP' A
#
# COMPACT_ATOMS: atom_id res chain seq x y z
N MET A 1 12.47 -5.29 2.22
CA MET A 1 11.17 -5.91 2.59
C MET A 1 10.21 -4.78 2.94
N PHE A 2 8.91 -4.87 2.61
CA PHE A 2 7.94 -3.78 2.80
C PHE A 2 7.97 -3.12 4.19
N ILE A 3 8.06 -3.93 5.26
CA ILE A 3 8.07 -3.43 6.65
C ILE A 3 9.30 -2.53 6.93
N ALA A 4 10.46 -2.85 6.36
CA ALA A 4 11.68 -2.05 6.55
C ALA A 4 11.53 -0.67 5.88
N ASP A 5 11.07 -0.67 4.64
CA ASP A 5 10.77 0.55 3.87
C ASP A 5 9.75 1.43 4.60
N LEU A 6 8.70 0.81 5.17
CA LEU A 6 7.66 1.47 5.94
C LEU A 6 8.22 2.18 7.18
N LYS A 7 9.11 1.51 7.92
CA LYS A 7 9.76 2.07 9.12
C LYS A 7 10.58 3.32 8.78
N VAL A 8 11.36 3.28 7.70
CA VAL A 8 12.17 4.41 7.23
C VAL A 8 11.31 5.49 6.54
N GLY A 9 10.11 5.13 6.08
CA GLY A 9 9.21 6.05 5.38
C GLY A 9 9.58 6.29 3.92
N LYS A 10 10.41 5.42 3.35
CA LYS A 10 10.81 5.47 1.95
C LYS A 10 10.66 4.09 1.34
N PHE A 11 9.75 3.98 0.38
CA PHE A 11 9.57 2.75 -0.38
C PHE A 11 10.61 2.65 -1.48
N ARG A 12 11.16 1.44 -1.65
CA ARG A 12 12.01 1.13 -2.80
C ARG A 12 11.23 1.30 -4.11
N LYS A 13 11.90 1.77 -5.17
CA LYS A 13 11.28 2.08 -6.48
C LYS A 13 10.47 0.92 -7.06
N GLY A 14 10.93 -0.33 -6.88
CA GLY A 14 10.26 -1.52 -7.38
C GLY A 14 8.82 -1.71 -6.86
N LEU A 15 8.47 -1.13 -5.69
CA LEU A 15 7.10 -1.18 -5.19
C LEU A 15 6.15 -0.21 -5.87
N ARG A 16 6.66 0.78 -6.61
CA ARG A 16 5.86 1.76 -7.38
C ARG A 16 4.72 2.40 -6.57
N VAL A 17 4.97 2.67 -5.28
CA VAL A 17 3.95 3.20 -4.36
C VAL A 17 3.55 4.60 -4.81
N LYS A 18 2.25 4.81 -5.05
CA LYS A 18 1.69 6.10 -5.47
C LYS A 18 0.31 6.34 -4.86
N LYS A 19 -0.13 7.60 -4.82
CA LYS A 19 -1.52 7.94 -4.45
C LYS A 19 -2.46 7.49 -5.57
N VAL A 20 -3.62 6.97 -5.19
CA VAL A 20 -4.71 6.69 -6.13
C VAL A 20 -5.42 7.99 -6.47
N GLU A 21 -5.59 8.26 -7.75
CA GLU A 21 -6.32 9.43 -8.23
C GLU A 21 -7.81 9.33 -7.86
N GLY A 22 -8.42 10.46 -7.45
CA GLY A 22 -9.81 10.48 -6.98
C GLY A 22 -10.06 9.85 -5.60
N ALA A 23 -9.07 9.18 -4.99
CA ALA A 23 -9.23 8.50 -3.70
C ALA A 23 -8.23 9.02 -2.64
N LYS A 24 -8.63 10.06 -1.91
CA LYS A 24 -7.78 10.74 -0.91
C LYS A 24 -7.32 9.77 0.18
N GLY A 25 -6.00 9.72 0.39
CA GLY A 25 -5.37 8.90 1.44
C GLY A 25 -5.20 7.42 1.08
N ILE A 26 -5.66 6.99 -0.10
CA ILE A 26 -5.43 5.64 -0.62
C ILE A 26 -4.17 5.65 -1.47
N PHE A 27 -3.36 4.62 -1.26
CA PHE A 27 -2.14 4.35 -1.99
C PHE A 27 -2.28 3.01 -2.71
N ASP A 28 -1.60 2.92 -3.84
CA ASP A 28 -1.48 1.73 -4.67
C ASP A 28 0.01 1.33 -4.76
N MET A 29 0.29 0.03 -4.88
CA MET A 29 1.65 -0.52 -5.02
C MET A 29 1.68 -1.78 -5.90
N THR A 30 2.87 -2.12 -6.37
CA THR A 30 3.22 -3.41 -6.99
C THR A 30 4.05 -4.24 -6.02
N TRP A 31 3.68 -5.48 -5.74
CA TRP A 31 4.42 -6.36 -4.80
C TRP A 31 5.00 -7.63 -5.45
N ALA A 32 4.56 -7.95 -6.66
CA ALA A 32 5.09 -8.98 -7.56
C ALA A 32 4.85 -8.52 -9.01
N ASP A 33 5.34 -9.23 -10.02
CA ASP A 33 5.23 -8.84 -11.44
C ASP A 33 3.81 -8.41 -11.83
N ASN A 34 2.81 -9.22 -11.46
CA ASN A 34 1.39 -8.91 -11.64
C ASN A 34 0.66 -8.58 -10.33
N GLY A 35 1.37 -8.54 -9.20
CA GLY A 35 0.80 -8.34 -7.87
C GLY A 35 0.54 -6.87 -7.57
N ARG A 36 -0.70 -6.54 -7.22
CA ARG A 36 -1.17 -5.20 -6.88
C ARG A 36 -1.80 -5.18 -5.49
N ALA A 37 -1.65 -4.06 -4.79
CA ALA A 37 -2.33 -3.85 -3.53
C ALA A 37 -2.66 -2.38 -3.32
N THR A 38 -3.83 -2.12 -2.74
CA THR A 38 -4.20 -0.79 -2.24
C THR A 38 -4.26 -0.80 -0.72
N PHE A 39 -3.82 0.30 -0.13
CA PHE A 39 -3.79 0.47 1.32
C PHE A 39 -3.97 1.93 1.70
N GLN A 40 -4.24 2.19 2.97
CA GLN A 40 -4.24 3.52 3.56
C GLN A 40 -3.54 3.50 4.91
N PHE A 41 -3.12 4.69 5.37
CA PHE A 41 -2.65 4.84 6.74
C PHE A 41 -3.82 5.04 7.70
N GLY A 42 -3.85 4.24 8.76
CA GLY A 42 -4.76 4.40 9.89
C GLY A 42 -4.11 5.13 11.05
N ARG A 43 -4.90 5.37 12.11
CA ARG A 43 -4.35 5.83 13.39
C ARG A 43 -3.38 4.77 13.95
N PRO A 44 -2.21 5.16 14.47
CA PRO A 44 -1.27 4.23 15.10
C PRO A 44 -1.95 3.40 16.20
N ILE A 45 -1.81 2.07 16.12
CA ILE A 45 -2.24 1.16 17.21
C ILE A 45 -1.11 1.00 18.23
N LYS A 46 0.13 0.89 17.74
CA LYS A 46 1.34 0.81 18.56
C LYS A 46 2.07 2.15 18.51
N ARG A 47 2.49 2.64 19.68
CA ARG A 47 3.22 3.92 19.78
C ARG A 47 4.45 3.90 18.88
N GLY A 48 4.62 4.95 18.07
CA GLY A 48 5.75 5.11 17.16
C GLY A 48 5.71 4.23 15.90
N GLN A 49 4.64 3.45 15.67
CA GLN A 49 4.51 2.61 14.49
C GLN A 49 3.44 3.14 13.52
N LYS A 50 3.74 3.05 12.23
CA LYS A 50 2.74 3.30 11.19
C LYS A 50 1.73 2.16 11.16
N HIS A 51 0.46 2.50 11.08
CA HIS A 51 -0.61 1.53 10.92
C HIS A 51 -1.06 1.52 9.45
N VAL A 52 -0.87 0.37 8.79
CA VAL A 52 -1.31 0.14 7.41
C VAL A 52 -2.61 -0.65 7.45
N ILE A 53 -3.65 -0.12 6.80
CA ILE A 53 -4.92 -0.81 6.58
C ILE A 53 -4.94 -1.24 5.12
N TRP A 54 -4.90 -2.55 4.88
CA TRP A 54 -5.03 -3.12 3.54
C TRP A 54 -6.47 -3.01 3.06
N ARG A 55 -6.65 -2.59 1.81
CA ARG A 55 -7.96 -2.45 1.18
C ARG A 55 -8.22 -3.59 0.21
N ARG A 56 -7.30 -3.80 -0.73
CA ARG A 56 -7.34 -4.89 -1.72
C ARG A 56 -5.93 -5.43 -1.94
N ILE A 57 -5.81 -6.74 -2.14
CA ILE A 57 -4.55 -7.41 -2.46
C ILE A 57 -4.87 -8.48 -3.51
N GLY A 58 -4.13 -8.52 -4.60
CA GLY A 58 -4.34 -9.51 -5.65
C GLY A 58 -3.52 -9.21 -6.89
N THR A 59 -4.02 -9.58 -8.05
CA THR A 59 -3.42 -9.25 -9.35
C THR A 59 -4.10 -8.01 -9.97
N HIS A 60 -3.95 -7.74 -11.26
CA HIS A 60 -4.77 -6.71 -11.94
C HIS A 60 -6.29 -6.97 -11.88
N VAL A 61 -6.73 -8.17 -11.46
CA VAL A 61 -8.15 -8.53 -11.38
C VAL A 61 -8.87 -7.85 -10.19
N VAL A 62 -8.16 -7.37 -9.16
CA VAL A 62 -8.82 -6.69 -8.00
C VAL A 62 -9.46 -5.34 -8.36
N PHE A 63 -9.34 -4.88 -9.60
CA PHE A 63 -10.11 -3.74 -10.10
C PHE A 63 -11.49 -4.12 -10.67
N ARG A 64 -11.81 -5.42 -10.83
CA ARG A 64 -13.01 -5.90 -11.53
C ARG A 64 -14.16 -6.36 -10.63
N GLU A 65 -13.90 -6.57 -9.34
CA GLU A 65 -14.92 -6.97 -8.37
C GLU A 65 -14.94 -5.94 -7.23
N PRO A 66 -16.08 -5.24 -7.01
CA PRO A 66 -16.25 -4.27 -5.93
C PRO A 66 -15.97 -4.84 -4.53
#